data_AF-A0A0K1F1F6-F1
#
_entry.id   AF-A0A0K1F1F6-F1
#
_cell.length_a   1.000
_cell.length_b   1.000
_cell.length_c   1.000
_cell.angle_alpha   90.00
_cell.angle_beta   90.00
_cell.angle_gamma   90.00
#
_symmetry.space_group_name_H-M   'P 1'
#
loop_
_entity.id
_entity.type
_entity.pdbx_description
1 polymer ?
#
loop_
_entity_poly.entity_id
_entity_poly.type
_entity_poly.pdbx_seq_one_letter_code
_entity_poly.pdbx_strand_id
1 'polypeptide(L)'
;MSDERREVARRLREYPVHPAAGGEGGSPLRALAMLSGLLDATGLRQDEPARLYGRLADLIDPTCHASVCGHPDKHHVCRTCDKCSFGWYEDVHEERFRFCPNCGRRFVGGGGEDA
;
A
#
# COMPACT_ATOMS: atom_id res chain seq x y z
N MET A 1 5.56 -9.30 12.20
CA MET A 1 4.70 -9.62 11.03
C MET A 1 4.30 -8.36 10.25
N SER A 2 3.68 -7.34 10.86
CA SER A 2 3.35 -6.07 10.16
C SER A 2 4.59 -5.33 9.65
N ASP A 3 5.66 -5.28 10.47
CA ASP A 3 6.86 -4.51 10.12
C ASP A 3 7.68 -5.13 8.98
N GLU A 4 7.69 -6.46 8.88
CA GLU A 4 8.38 -7.17 7.79
C GLU A 4 7.70 -6.93 6.44
N ARG A 5 6.37 -7.05 6.38
CA ARG A 5 5.59 -6.73 5.17
C ARG A 5 5.79 -5.28 4.74
N ARG A 6 5.80 -4.36 5.71
CA ARG A 6 6.07 -2.93 5.49
C ARG A 6 7.47 -2.71 4.93
N GLU A 7 8.48 -3.35 5.50
CA GLU A 7 9.86 -3.22 5.04
C GLU A 7 10.04 -3.78 3.63
N VAL A 8 9.40 -4.92 3.31
CA VAL A 8 9.39 -5.47 1.95
C VAL A 8 8.70 -4.50 0.98
N ALA A 9 7.52 -3.99 1.33
CA ALA A 9 6.80 -3.03 0.51
C ALA A 9 7.59 -1.72 0.30
N ARG A 10 8.33 -1.26 1.32
CA ARG A 10 9.25 -0.11 1.22
C ARG A 10 10.38 -0.39 0.23
N ARG A 11 11.06 -1.53 0.38
CA ARG A 11 12.14 -1.94 -0.53
C ARG A 11 11.67 -2.07 -1.98
N LEU A 12 10.45 -2.57 -2.20
CA LEU A 12 9.87 -2.66 -3.55
C LEU A 12 9.61 -1.27 -4.16
N ARG A 13 9.14 -0.30 -3.37
CA ARG A 13 8.92 1.08 -3.84
C ARG A 13 10.22 1.82 -4.14
N GLU A 14 11.27 1.53 -3.37
CA GLU A 14 12.60 2.12 -3.54
C GLU A 14 13.49 1.36 -4.52
N TYR A 15 13.04 0.19 -5.01
CA TYR A 15 13.88 -0.65 -5.86
C TYR A 15 14.27 0.12 -7.12
N PRO A 16 15.58 0.36 -7.35
CA PRO A 16 16.01 1.14 -8.48
C PRO A 16 15.69 0.34 -9.76
N VAL A 17 14.68 0.80 -10.49
CA VAL A 17 14.37 0.32 -11.84
C VAL A 17 15.34 0.97 -12.83
N HIS A 18 16.63 0.88 -12.52
CA HIS A 18 17.65 1.00 -13.53
C HIS A 18 17.85 -0.39 -14.09
N PRO A 19 17.94 -0.55 -15.43
CA PRO A 19 18.40 -1.81 -16.01
C PRO A 19 19.88 -1.97 -15.63
N ALA A 20 20.13 -2.44 -14.42
CA ALA A 20 21.44 -2.88 -14.00
C ALA A 20 21.69 -4.21 -14.70
N ALA A 21 22.36 -4.11 -15.84
CA ALA A 21 23.13 -5.19 -16.40
C ALA A 21 23.97 -5.82 -15.25
N GLY A 22 23.77 -7.11 -14.98
CA GLY A 22 24.66 -7.87 -14.11
C GLY A 22 24.24 -7.97 -12.64
N GLY A 23 23.20 -8.77 -12.37
CA GLY A 23 23.10 -9.48 -11.09
C GLY A 23 23.83 -10.82 -11.22
N GLU A 24 24.80 -11.09 -10.35
CA GLU A 24 25.56 -12.35 -10.33
C GLU A 24 24.61 -13.56 -10.19
N GLY A 25 24.66 -14.47 -11.18
CA GLY A 25 24.19 -15.86 -11.03
C GLY A 25 22.90 -16.25 -11.74
N GLY A 26 22.17 -15.34 -12.38
CA GLY A 26 20.94 -15.66 -13.13
C GLY A 26 21.08 -15.38 -14.62
N SER A 27 20.61 -16.28 -15.49
CA SER A 27 20.49 -15.99 -16.92
C SER A 27 19.61 -14.74 -17.10
N PRO A 28 20.14 -13.62 -17.62
CA PRO A 28 19.38 -12.38 -17.78
C PRO A 28 18.13 -12.58 -18.66
N LEU A 29 18.18 -13.54 -19.60
CA LEU A 29 17.04 -13.95 -20.41
C LEU A 29 15.90 -14.56 -19.58
N ARG A 30 16.22 -15.36 -18.55
CA ARG A 30 15.20 -15.96 -17.68
C ARG A 30 14.52 -14.91 -16.80
N ALA A 31 15.30 -13.95 -16.28
CA ALA A 31 14.77 -12.84 -15.50
C ALA A 31 13.87 -11.94 -16.35
N LEU A 32 14.29 -11.61 -17.58
CA LEU A 32 13.49 -10.86 -18.55
C LEU A 32 12.19 -11.58 -18.91
N ALA A 33 12.24 -12.89 -19.17
CA ALA A 33 11.04 -13.68 -19.49
C ALA A 33 10.02 -13.71 -18.34
N MET A 34 10.49 -13.85 -17.08
CA MET A 34 9.62 -13.82 -15.90
C MET A 34 8.98 -12.43 -15.70
N LEU A 35 9.78 -11.36 -15.84
CA LEU A 35 9.27 -9.98 -15.76
C LEU A 35 8.24 -9.69 -16.87
N SER A 36 8.52 -10.11 -18.11
CA SER A 36 7.58 -9.98 -19.24
C SER A 36 6.26 -10.70 -18.93
N GLY A 37 6.31 -11.95 -18.47
CA GLY A 37 5.09 -12.70 -18.14
C GLY A 37 4.27 -12.07 -17.01
N LEU A 38 4.91 -11.47 -16.01
CA LEU A 38 4.23 -10.73 -14.94
C LEU A 38 3.61 -9.42 -15.43
N LEU A 39 4.30 -8.69 -16.31
CA LEU A 39 3.78 -7.46 -16.93
C LEU A 39 2.55 -7.78 -17.78
N ASP A 40 2.62 -8.83 -18.60
CA ASP A 40 1.52 -9.29 -19.43
C ASP A 40 0.31 -9.73 -18.58
N ALA A 41 0.55 -10.52 -17.52
CA ALA A 41 -0.50 -10.98 -16.60
C ALA A 41 -1.18 -9.84 -15.83
N THR A 42 -0.46 -8.74 -15.58
CA THR A 42 -0.99 -7.56 -14.88
C THR A 42 -1.58 -6.51 -15.84
N GLY A 43 -1.45 -6.71 -17.16
CA GLY A 43 -1.83 -5.73 -18.17
C GLY A 43 -1.00 -4.44 -18.12
N LEU A 44 0.17 -4.47 -17.46
CA LEU A 44 1.06 -3.33 -17.36
C LEU A 44 1.96 -3.26 -18.59
N ARG A 45 2.25 -2.04 -19.04
CA ARG A 45 3.15 -1.84 -20.18
C ARG A 45 4.59 -2.20 -19.82
N GLN A 46 5.31 -2.76 -20.79
CA GLN A 46 6.69 -3.23 -20.57
C GLN A 46 7.71 -2.13 -20.32
N ASP A 47 7.39 -0.87 -20.62
CA ASP A 47 8.22 0.30 -20.36
C ASP A 47 8.06 0.87 -18.94
N GLU A 48 7.21 0.27 -18.09
CA GLU A 48 6.96 0.77 -16.73
C GLU A 48 7.18 -0.28 -15.61
N PRO A 49 8.39 -0.88 -15.46
CA PRO A 49 8.62 -1.88 -14.40
C PRO A 49 8.47 -1.30 -12.99
N ALA A 50 8.66 0.01 -12.81
CA ALA A 50 8.41 0.70 -11.55
C ALA A 50 6.94 0.59 -11.09
N ARG A 51 5.99 0.53 -12.03
CA ARG A 51 4.57 0.33 -11.69
C ARG A 51 4.30 -1.08 -11.17
N LEU A 52 4.98 -2.09 -11.70
CA LEU A 52 4.84 -3.47 -11.23
C LEU A 52 5.26 -3.59 -9.76
N TYR A 53 6.43 -3.06 -9.41
CA TYR A 53 6.91 -3.09 -8.03
C TYR A 53 6.03 -2.27 -7.08
N GLY A 54 5.51 -1.12 -7.52
CA GLY A 54 4.52 -0.35 -6.77
C GLY A 54 3.25 -1.15 -6.48
N ARG A 55 2.70 -1.84 -7.49
CA ARG A 55 1.51 -2.71 -7.32
C ARG A 55 1.76 -3.87 -6.37
N LEU A 56 2.93 -4.52 -6.45
CA LEU A 56 3.31 -5.58 -5.52
C LEU A 56 3.42 -5.05 -4.09
N ALA A 57 4.01 -3.87 -3.90
CA ALA A 57 4.08 -3.22 -2.60
C ALA A 57 2.69 -2.94 -2.01
N ASP A 58 1.72 -2.54 -2.83
CA ASP A 58 0.34 -2.28 -2.39
C ASP A 58 -0.47 -3.55 -2.09
N LEU A 59 -0.06 -4.71 -2.61
CA LEU A 59 -0.62 -6.00 -2.22
C LEU A 59 0.00 -6.52 -0.92
N ILE A 60 1.30 -6.27 -0.72
CA ILE A 60 2.03 -6.75 0.46
C ILE A 60 1.71 -5.91 1.70
N ASP A 61 1.69 -4.58 1.59
CA ASP A 61 1.29 -3.64 2.64
C ASP A 61 0.11 -2.79 2.12
N PRO A 62 -1.12 -3.34 2.14
CA PRO A 62 -2.28 -2.65 1.60
C PRO A 62 -2.71 -1.52 2.52
N THR A 63 -2.78 -0.31 1.96
CA THR A 63 -3.11 0.92 2.70
C THR A 63 -4.44 1.52 2.27
N CYS A 64 -5.00 2.39 3.11
CA CYS A 64 -6.18 3.21 2.84
C CYS A 64 -6.07 4.57 3.52
N HIS A 65 -6.77 5.56 2.97
CA HIS A 65 -6.99 6.85 3.61
C HIS A 65 -8.32 6.81 4.35
N ALA A 66 -8.35 7.38 5.55
CA ALA A 66 -9.58 7.55 6.32
C ALA A 66 -10.06 9.01 6.23
N SER A 67 -11.25 9.23 5.70
CA SER A 67 -11.92 10.54 5.76
C SER A 67 -12.92 10.57 6.91
N VAL A 68 -13.15 11.74 7.49
CA VAL A 68 -14.25 11.92 8.45
C VAL A 68 -15.57 11.92 7.69
N CYS A 69 -16.51 11.09 8.13
CA CYS A 69 -17.88 11.09 7.63
C CYS A 69 -18.80 11.83 8.60
N GLY A 70 -19.87 12.44 8.09
CA GLY A 70 -20.88 13.08 8.94
C GLY A 70 -20.36 14.23 9.81
N HIS A 71 -20.99 14.42 10.96
CA HIS A 71 -20.59 15.45 11.93
C HIS A 71 -20.02 14.75 13.17
N PRO A 72 -18.72 14.93 13.47
CA PRO A 72 -18.15 14.40 14.69
C PRO A 72 -18.83 15.05 15.91
N ASP A 73 -19.01 14.28 16.97
CA ASP A 73 -19.45 14.81 18.26
C ASP A 73 -18.28 14.80 19.26
N LYS A 74 -18.55 15.24 20.49
CA LYS A 74 -17.54 15.33 21.56
C LYS A 74 -17.00 13.97 22.05
N HIS A 75 -17.62 12.86 21.64
CA HIS A 75 -17.31 11.50 22.07
C HIS A 75 -16.93 10.60 20.88
N HIS A 76 -17.45 10.84 19.67
CA HIS A 76 -17.26 9.96 18.53
C HIS A 76 -16.89 10.70 17.24
N VAL A 77 -16.02 10.08 16.44
CA VAL A 77 -15.70 10.50 15.08
C VAL A 77 -16.04 9.36 14.13
N CYS A 78 -16.91 9.63 13.15
CA CYS A 78 -17.15 8.71 12.05
C CYS A 78 -16.00 8.80 11.06
N ARG A 79 -15.46 7.66 10.64
CA ARG A 79 -14.45 7.55 9.59
C ARG A 79 -14.90 6.61 8.48
N THR A 80 -14.43 6.86 7.26
CA THR A 80 -14.68 6.01 6.09
C THR A 80 -13.38 5.65 5.39
N CYS A 81 -13.24 4.38 5.00
CA CYS A 81 -12.09 3.86 4.26
C CYS A 81 -12.27 4.14 2.77
N ASP A 82 -11.32 4.83 2.14
CA ASP A 82 -11.36 5.16 0.71
C ASP A 82 -11.31 3.93 -0.23
N LYS A 83 -10.85 2.76 0.26
CA LYS A 83 -10.71 1.55 -0.56
C LYS A 83 -11.91 0.62 -0.54
N CYS A 84 -12.66 0.56 0.56
CA CYS A 84 -13.83 -0.32 0.67
C CYS A 84 -15.12 0.42 1.02
N SER A 85 -15.06 1.75 1.16
CA SER A 85 -16.17 2.64 1.51
C SER A 85 -16.90 2.26 2.80
N PHE A 86 -16.27 1.44 3.64
CA PHE A 86 -16.84 1.05 4.93
C PHE A 86 -16.66 2.19 5.93
N GLY A 87 -17.76 2.59 6.57
CA GLY A 87 -17.78 3.57 7.64
C GLY A 87 -17.75 2.90 9.02
N TRP A 88 -17.00 3.46 9.97
CA TRP A 88 -17.00 3.07 11.38
C TRP A 88 -16.93 4.29 12.28
N TYR A 89 -17.26 4.11 13.56
CA TYR A 89 -17.14 5.14 14.59
C TYR A 89 -15.94 4.82 15.48
N GLU A 90 -15.20 5.85 15.85
CA GLU A 90 -14.11 5.79 16.82
C GLU A 90 -14.44 6.69 18.01
N ASP A 91 -14.21 6.20 19.22
CA ASP A 91 -14.25 7.01 20.43
C ASP A 91 -13.05 7.95 20.49
N VAL A 92 -13.27 9.24 20.69
CA VAL A 92 -12.16 10.24 20.73
C VAL A 92 -11.27 10.09 21.95
N HIS A 93 -11.72 9.36 22.97
CA HIS A 93 -10.98 9.10 24.21
C HIS A 93 -10.16 7.80 24.17
N GLU A 94 -10.30 7.01 23.10
CA GLU A 94 -9.61 5.73 22.95
C GLU A 94 -8.49 5.78 21.88
N GLU A 95 -7.67 4.74 21.83
CA GLU A 95 -6.69 4.59 20.76
C GLU A 95 -7.40 4.44 19.41
N ARG A 96 -7.06 5.32 18.46
CA ARG A 96 -7.58 5.26 17.09
C ARG A 96 -7.25 3.92 16.44
N PHE A 97 -8.15 3.44 15.59
CA PHE A 97 -7.88 2.25 14.80
C PHE A 97 -6.67 2.51 13.91
N ARG A 98 -5.76 1.53 13.84
CA ARG A 98 -4.60 1.58 12.94
C ARG A 98 -4.90 0.93 11.58
N PHE A 99 -5.98 0.17 11.53
CA PHE A 99 -6.41 -0.62 10.37
C PHE A 99 -7.91 -0.49 10.16
N CYS A 100 -8.36 -0.55 8.90
CA CYS A 100 -9.76 -0.60 8.54
C CYS A 100 -10.39 -1.90 9.09
N PRO A 101 -11.48 -1.81 9.88
CA PRO A 101 -12.10 -2.98 10.50
C PRO A 101 -12.74 -3.93 9.49
N ASN A 102 -13.09 -3.44 8.30
CA ASN A 102 -13.72 -4.27 7.26
C ASN A 102 -12.70 -4.96 6.34
N CYS A 103 -11.68 -4.25 5.86
CA CYS A 103 -10.76 -4.78 4.85
C CYS A 103 -9.32 -4.98 5.33
N GLY A 104 -9.03 -4.70 6.60
CA GLY A 104 -7.70 -4.91 7.21
C GLY A 104 -6.59 -4.00 6.68
N ARG A 105 -6.90 -3.07 5.78
CA ARG A 105 -5.94 -2.11 5.22
C ARG A 105 -5.46 -1.15 6.30
N ARG A 106 -4.18 -0.82 6.29
CA ARG A 106 -3.59 0.11 7.25
C ARG A 106 -3.93 1.56 6.89
N PHE A 107 -4.17 2.41 7.87
CA PHE A 107 -4.36 3.83 7.60
C PHE A 107 -3.04 4.54 7.28
N VAL A 108 -3.06 5.36 6.24
CA VAL A 108 -1.99 6.29 5.87
C VAL A 108 -2.62 7.68 5.68
N GLY A 109 -2.03 8.71 6.27
CA GLY A 109 -2.60 10.06 6.26
C GLY A 109 -3.80 10.20 7.21
N GLY A 110 -3.58 10.93 8.30
CA GLY A 110 -4.53 11.12 9.40
C GLY A 110 -3.91 11.70 10.67
N GLY A 111 -2.73 12.32 10.55
CA GLY A 111 -2.23 13.30 11.50
C GLY A 111 -2.37 14.67 10.87
N GLY A 112 -3.38 15.43 11.28
CA GLY A 112 -3.10 16.81 11.68
C GLY A 112 -2.75 16.72 13.18
N GLU A 113 -1.70 17.30 13.74
CA GLU A 113 -1.00 18.53 13.33
C GLU A 113 -1.97 19.55 12.76
N ASP A 114 -2.87 20.01 13.62
CA ASP A 114 -3.31 21.38 13.72
C ASP A 114 -3.44 21.72 15.22
N ALA A 115 -3.14 22.98 15.53
CA ALA A 115 -2.89 23.59 16.84
C ALA A 115 -4.01 23.48 17.88
#